data_AF-A0A6C1U166-F1
#
_entry.id   AF-A0A6C1U166-F1
#
_cell.length_a   1.000
_cell.length_b   1.000
_cell.length_c   1.000
_cell.angle_alpha   90.00
_cell.angle_beta   90.00
_cell.angle_gamma   90.00
#
_symmetry.space_group_name_H-M   'P 1'
#
loop_
_entity.id
_entity.type
_entity.pdbx_description
1 polymer ?
#
loop_
_entity_poly.entity_id
_entity_poly.type
_entity_poly.pdbx_seq_one_letter_code
_entity_poly.pdbx_strand_id
1 'polypeptide(L)'
;MPNGEPWPAITRAWWRMWGNDPLSKEFRATDWAELRDTAVIHGLYWSGEAKLAGELRLRTAKFGATAEDRARLRIQYAAADEADDKRDRRRAGSAGDGVKQRYSGLRAVD
;
A
#
# COMPACT_ATOMS: atom_id res chain seq x y z
N MET A 1 1.93 10.85 25.58
CA MET A 1 0.76 9.99 25.46
C MET A 1 -0.43 10.70 26.11
N PRO A 2 -1.67 10.22 25.99
CA PRO A 2 -2.87 10.95 26.46
C PRO A 2 -2.83 11.37 27.93
N ASN A 3 -2.10 10.64 28.77
CA ASN A 3 -1.96 10.91 30.20
C ASN A 3 -0.80 11.88 30.54
N GLY A 4 -0.23 12.56 29.54
CA GLY A 4 0.86 13.55 29.73
C GLY A 4 2.27 12.96 29.81
N GLU A 5 2.39 11.64 29.99
CA GLU A 5 3.66 10.90 29.92
C GLU A 5 4.36 11.03 28.56
N PRO A 6 5.70 10.95 28.48
CA PRO A 6 6.40 11.03 27.21
C PRO A 6 6.05 9.85 26.30
N TRP A 7 5.94 10.10 25.00
CA TRP A 7 5.78 9.03 24.01
C TRP A 7 7.04 8.12 23.99
N PRO A 8 6.91 6.79 23.92
CA PRO A 8 8.05 5.90 23.72
C PRO A 8 8.81 6.25 22.44
N ALA A 9 10.14 6.10 22.45
CA ALA A 9 10.98 6.40 21.30
C ALA A 9 10.57 5.58 20.06
N ILE A 10 10.23 4.30 20.28
CA ILE A 10 9.74 3.40 19.24
C ILE A 10 8.42 3.87 18.62
N THR A 11 7.48 4.39 19.41
CA THR A 11 6.21 4.93 18.89
C THR A 11 6.42 6.19 18.07
N ARG A 12 7.36 7.06 18.44
CA ARG A 12 7.73 8.22 17.60
C ARG A 12 8.36 7.80 16.28
N ALA A 13 9.24 6.80 16.30
CA ALA A 13 9.84 6.26 15.08
C ALA A 13 8.78 5.63 14.17
N TRP A 14 7.87 4.84 14.76
CA TRP A 14 6.72 4.24 14.08
C TRP A 14 5.79 5.29 13.45
N TRP A 15 5.47 6.37 14.17
CA TRP A 15 4.66 7.47 13.62
C TRP A 15 5.32 8.14 12.40
N ARG A 16 6.64 8.40 12.47
CA ARG A 16 7.39 8.97 11.35
C ARG A 16 7.44 8.01 10.15
N MET A 17 7.55 6.71 10.39
CA MET A 17 7.52 5.70 9.33
C MET A 17 6.22 5.80 8.52
N TRP A 18 5.06 5.89 9.18
CA TRP A 18 3.79 6.09 8.50
C TRP A 18 3.74 7.41 7.72
N GLY A 19 4.24 8.50 8.29
CA GLY A 19 4.34 9.79 7.61
C GLY A 19 5.22 9.77 6.35
N ASN A 20 6.19 8.88 6.29
CA ASN A 20 7.10 8.74 5.15
C ASN A 20 6.64 7.69 4.13
N ASP A 21 5.62 6.88 4.45
CA ASP A 21 5.11 5.87 3.54
C ASP A 21 4.41 6.53 2.34
N PRO A 22 4.65 6.10 1.10
CA PRO A 22 3.96 6.62 -0.08
C PRO A 22 2.43 6.59 0.02
N LEU A 23 1.85 5.61 0.73
CA LEU A 23 0.40 5.49 0.93
C LEU A 23 -0.19 6.65 1.72
N SER A 24 0.61 7.27 2.58
CA SER A 24 0.17 8.36 3.43
C SER A 24 -0.23 9.63 2.65
N LYS A 25 0.16 9.74 1.37
CA LYS A 25 -0.24 10.82 0.47
C LYS A 25 -1.75 10.83 0.18
N GLU A 26 -2.38 9.67 0.21
CA GLU A 26 -3.82 9.52 -0.04
C GLU A 26 -4.66 9.57 1.25
N PHE A 27 -4.00 9.65 2.42
CA PHE A 27 -4.70 9.65 3.70
C PHE A 27 -5.46 10.96 3.89
N ARG A 28 -6.74 10.83 4.22
CA ARG A 28 -7.60 11.94 4.62
C ARG A 28 -7.36 12.28 6.08
N ALA A 29 -7.91 13.42 6.51
CA ALA A 29 -7.84 13.83 7.92
C ALA A 29 -8.41 12.77 8.87
N THR A 30 -9.43 12.03 8.47
CA THR A 30 -10.01 10.92 9.24
C THR A 30 -9.05 9.75 9.40
N ASP A 31 -8.25 9.45 8.37
CA ASP A 31 -7.27 8.36 8.40
C ASP A 31 -6.14 8.71 9.36
N TRP A 32 -5.67 9.96 9.33
CA TRP A 32 -4.70 10.48 10.29
C TRP A 32 -5.23 10.50 11.73
N ALA A 33 -6.51 10.79 11.93
CA ALA A 33 -7.14 10.73 13.25
C ALA A 33 -7.16 9.30 13.80
N GLU A 34 -7.62 8.32 13.01
CA GLU A 34 -7.62 6.91 13.42
C GLU A 34 -6.19 6.37 13.63
N LEU A 35 -5.22 6.80 12.82
CA LEU A 35 -3.83 6.41 13.01
C LEU A 35 -3.23 7.02 14.29
N ARG A 36 -3.64 8.24 14.65
CA ARG A 36 -3.25 8.88 15.91
C ARG A 36 -3.79 8.10 17.12
N ASP A 37 -5.02 7.62 17.07
CA ASP A 37 -5.58 6.75 18.11
C ASP A 37 -4.83 5.41 18.16
N THR A 38 -4.47 4.86 17.01
CA THR A 38 -3.62 3.67 16.89
C THR A 38 -2.24 3.91 17.51
N ALA A 39 -1.68 5.12 17.40
CA ALA A 39 -0.41 5.49 18.02
C ALA A 39 -0.46 5.37 19.55
N VAL A 40 -1.58 5.78 20.17
CA VAL A 40 -1.79 5.62 21.63
C VAL A 40 -1.69 4.15 22.01
N ILE A 41 -2.40 3.29 21.30
CA ILE A 41 -2.41 1.84 21.55
C ILE A 41 -1.00 1.25 21.36
N HIS A 42 -0.27 1.67 20.32
CA HIS A 42 1.13 1.30 20.10
C HIS A 42 2.03 1.74 21.27
N GLY A 43 1.85 2.97 21.75
CA GLY A 43 2.56 3.51 22.92
C GLY A 43 2.32 2.69 24.19
N LEU A 44 1.06 2.37 24.50
CA LEU A 44 0.69 1.54 25.65
C LEU A 44 1.26 0.12 25.54
N TYR A 45 1.15 -0.49 24.35
CA TYR A 45 1.69 -1.82 24.08
C TYR A 45 3.21 -1.89 24.37
N TRP A 46 3.98 -0.93 23.84
CA TRP A 46 5.43 -0.84 24.09
C TRP A 46 5.80 -0.36 25.49
N SER A 47 4.82 0.06 26.29
CA SER A 47 5.00 0.40 27.70
C SER A 47 4.59 -0.73 28.65
N GLY A 48 4.24 -1.91 28.11
CA GLY A 48 4.00 -3.13 28.88
C GLY A 48 2.56 -3.69 28.80
N GLU A 49 1.63 -3.00 28.17
CA GLU A 49 0.23 -3.44 28.01
C GLU A 49 0.08 -4.47 26.87
N ALA A 50 0.74 -5.63 27.00
CA ALA A 50 0.83 -6.65 25.95
C ALA A 50 -0.53 -7.15 25.44
N LYS A 51 -1.59 -7.08 26.27
CA LYS A 51 -2.98 -7.43 25.91
C LYS A 51 -3.50 -6.63 24.71
N LEU A 52 -2.95 -5.45 24.45
CA LEU A 52 -3.35 -4.58 23.34
C LEU A 52 -2.79 -5.02 21.98
N ALA A 53 -1.95 -6.05 21.92
CA ALA A 53 -1.34 -6.53 20.67
C ALA A 53 -2.38 -6.87 19.59
N GLY A 54 -3.47 -7.52 19.99
CA GLY A 54 -4.54 -7.92 19.07
C GLY A 54 -5.23 -6.72 18.41
N GLU A 55 -5.59 -5.72 19.21
CA GLU A 55 -6.22 -4.48 18.73
C GLU A 55 -5.26 -3.66 17.88
N LEU A 56 -4.00 -3.52 18.31
CA LEU A 56 -2.97 -2.84 17.55
C LEU A 56 -2.86 -3.44 16.14
N ARG A 57 -2.76 -4.78 16.05
CA ARG A 57 -2.69 -5.50 14.77
C ARG A 57 -3.89 -5.20 13.88
N LEU A 58 -5.11 -5.25 14.43
CA LEU A 58 -6.34 -5.01 13.67
C LEU A 58 -6.43 -3.59 13.13
N ARG A 59 -6.04 -2.59 13.93
CA ARG A 59 -6.05 -1.18 13.48
C ARG A 59 -4.99 -0.92 12.43
N THR A 60 -3.76 -1.39 12.64
CA THR A 60 -2.68 -1.21 11.65
C THR A 60 -2.97 -1.90 10.32
N ALA A 61 -3.71 -3.02 10.34
CA ALA A 61 -4.11 -3.73 9.12
C ALA A 61 -5.00 -2.88 8.22
N LYS A 62 -5.85 -2.00 8.77
CA LYS A 62 -6.71 -1.09 7.98
C LYS A 62 -5.91 -0.14 7.08
N PHE A 63 -4.66 0.12 7.44
CA PHE A 63 -3.75 1.02 6.72
C PHE A 63 -2.74 0.27 5.84
N GLY A 64 -2.84 -1.06 5.73
CA GLY A 64 -1.90 -1.84 4.92
C GLY A 64 -0.51 -1.96 5.57
N ALA A 65 -0.44 -2.15 6.88
CA ALA A 65 0.84 -2.26 7.60
C ALA A 65 1.73 -3.40 7.07
N THR A 66 1.12 -4.53 6.70
CA THR A 66 1.84 -5.69 6.15
C THR A 66 1.57 -5.86 4.65
N ALA A 67 2.42 -6.64 3.97
CA ALA A 67 2.20 -6.98 2.57
C ALA A 67 0.88 -7.74 2.35
N GLU A 68 0.49 -8.60 3.30
CA GLU A 68 -0.79 -9.30 3.28
C GLU A 68 -1.96 -8.30 3.38
N ASP A 69 -1.88 -7.34 4.30
CA ASP A 69 -2.92 -6.32 4.46
C ASP A 69 -3.06 -5.47 3.21
N ARG A 70 -1.94 -5.05 2.59
CA ARG A 70 -1.96 -4.30 1.32
C ARG A 70 -2.59 -5.09 0.19
N ALA A 71 -2.25 -6.38 0.06
CA ALA A 71 -2.86 -7.26 -0.92
C ALA A 71 -4.37 -7.42 -0.68
N ARG A 72 -4.80 -7.59 0.58
CA ARG A 72 -6.22 -7.68 0.96
C ARG A 72 -6.99 -6.40 0.63
N LEU A 73 -6.40 -5.25 0.90
CA LEU A 73 -6.97 -3.93 0.60
C LEU A 73 -6.87 -3.56 -0.89
N ARG A 74 -6.19 -4.38 -1.72
CA ARG A 74 -5.88 -4.10 -3.12
C ARG A 74 -5.18 -2.76 -3.31
N ILE A 75 -4.31 -2.42 -2.37
CA ILE A 75 -3.48 -1.23 -2.45
C ILE A 75 -2.40 -1.49 -3.51
N GLN A 76 -2.53 -0.83 -4.65
CA GLN A 76 -1.49 -0.78 -5.67
C GLN A 76 -0.59 0.42 -5.39
N TYR A 77 0.71 0.18 -5.28
CA TYR A 77 1.68 1.28 -5.32
C TYR A 77 1.77 1.75 -6.77
N ALA A 78 1.78 3.06 -7.02
CA ALA A 78 1.84 3.63 -8.37
C ALA A 78 3.02 3.12 -9.23
N ALA A 79 4.09 2.61 -8.61
CA ALA A 79 5.19 1.93 -9.32
C ALA A 79 4.79 0.58 -9.97
N ALA A 80 3.76 -0.07 -9.44
CA ALA A 80 3.18 -1.29 -10.01
C ALA A 80 2.25 -0.97 -11.19
N ASP A 81 1.46 0.11 -11.10
CA ASP A 81 0.59 0.55 -12.20
C ASP A 81 1.40 0.91 -13.44
N GLU A 82 2.53 1.61 -13.31
CA GLU A 82 3.43 1.88 -14.45
C GLU A 82 4.01 0.61 -15.08
N ALA A 83 4.30 -0.41 -14.27
CA ALA A 83 4.86 -1.67 -14.73
C ALA A 83 3.81 -2.54 -15.44
N ASP A 84 2.58 -2.59 -14.92
CA ASP A 84 1.46 -3.29 -15.53
C ASP A 84 0.95 -2.57 -16.79
N ASP A 85 0.83 -1.24 -16.79
CA ASP A 85 0.53 -0.47 -17.99
C ASP A 85 1.58 -0.67 -19.09
N LYS A 86 2.85 -0.77 -18.72
CA LYS A 86 3.93 -1.06 -19.68
C LYS A 86 3.86 -2.49 -20.20
N ARG A 87 3.44 -3.44 -19.36
CA ARG A 87 3.27 -4.85 -19.73
C ARG A 87 2.07 -5.06 -20.65
N ASP A 88 0.96 -4.39 -20.37
CA ASP A 88 -0.25 -4.47 -21.19
C ASP A 88 -0.07 -3.73 -22.52
N ARG A 89 0.60 -2.57 -22.54
CA ARG A 89 1.01 -1.91 -23.80
C ARG A 89 1.93 -2.78 -24.67
N ARG A 90 2.87 -3.51 -24.06
CA ARG A 90 3.74 -4.47 -24.79
C ARG A 90 2.96 -5.66 -25.34
N ARG A 91 1.99 -6.19 -24.59
CA ARG A 91 1.12 -7.28 -25.04
C ARG A 91 0.21 -6.86 -26.20
N ALA A 92 -0.38 -5.66 -26.11
CA ALA A 92 -1.20 -5.10 -27.17
C ALA A 92 -0.40 -4.84 -28.47
N GLY A 93 0.83 -4.34 -28.36
CA GLY A 93 1.72 -4.13 -29.51
C GLY A 93 2.14 -5.44 -30.20
N SER A 94 2.48 -6.47 -29.41
CA SER A 94 2.89 -7.78 -29.95
C SER A 94 1.75 -8.53 -30.66
N ALA A 95 0.50 -8.33 -30.22
CA ALA A 95 -0.67 -8.95 -30.84
C ALA A 95 -0.99 -8.31 -32.20
N GLY A 96 -0.78 -7.00 -32.37
CA GLY A 96 -0.99 -6.29 -33.63
C GLY A 96 0.04 -6.60 -34.72
N ASP A 97 1.31 -6.77 -34.35
CA ASP A 97 2.40 -7.06 -35.29
C ASP A 97 2.31 -8.49 -35.85
N GLY A 98 1.98 -9.48 -35.02
CA GLY A 98 1.82 -10.86 -35.46
C GLY A 98 0.66 -11.07 -36.43
N VAL A 99 -0.39 -10.25 -36.34
CA VAL A 99 -1.53 -10.28 -37.26
C VAL A 99 -1.15 -9.66 -38.61
N LYS A 100 -0.50 -8.49 -38.63
CA LYS A 100 -0.06 -7.85 -39.89
C LYS A 100 0.94 -8.71 -40.68
N GLN A 101 1.84 -9.39 -39.98
CA GLN A 101 2.83 -10.25 -40.64
C GLN A 101 2.18 -11.47 -41.32
N ARG A 102 1.13 -12.04 -40.72
CA ARG A 102 0.39 -13.18 -41.27
C ARG A 102 -0.42 -12.85 -42.54
N TYR A 103 -0.93 -11.64 -42.67
CA TYR A 103 -1.71 -11.22 -43.85
C TYR A 103 -0.86 -10.60 -44.96
N SER A 104 0.40 -10.23 -44.72
CA SER A 104 1.26 -9.62 -45.75
C SER A 104 1.64 -10.56 -46.90
N GLY A 105 1.61 -11.89 -46.67
CA GLY A 105 1.90 -12.92 -47.67
C GLY A 105 0.70 -13.32 -48.53
N LEU A 106 -0.51 -12.89 -48.17
CA LEU A 106 -1.75 -13.17 -48.90
C LEU A 106 -2.04 -12.01 -49.86
N ARG A 107 -1.14 -11.79 -50.83
CA ARG A 107 -1.50 -10.97 -52.00
C ARG A 107 -2.40 -11.83 -52.89
N ALA A 108 -3.63 -11.36 -53.09
CA ALA A 108 -4.60 -11.97 -53.98
C ALA A 108 -3.95 -12.22 -55.36
N VAL A 109 -4.02 -13.47 -55.81
CA VAL A 109 -3.71 -13.84 -57.19
C VAL A 109 -4.97 -13.58 -58.01
N ASP A 110 -4.89 -12.60 -58.92
CA ASP A 110 -5.82 -12.42 -60.04
C ASP A 110 -5.50 -13.40 -61.18
#